data_AF-A0A7T6Z184-F1
#
_entry.id   AF-A0A7T6Z184-F1
#
_cell.length_a   1.000
_cell.length_b   1.000
_cell.length_c   1.000
_cell.angle_alpha   90.00
_cell.angle_beta   90.00
_cell.angle_gamma   90.00
#
_symmetry.space_group_name_H-M   'P 1'
#
loop_
_entity.id
_entity.type
_entity.pdbx_description
1 polymer ?
#
loop_
_entity_poly.entity_id
_entity_poly.type
_entity_poly.pdbx_seq_one_letter_code
_entity_poly.pdbx_strand_id
1 'polypeptide(L)'
;MNLTKLFETQKALDDRIIEKHGLQDMDRLPYLIIALQVELGECANEHRGFKYWSEDQEPRNKVFTMNPGENDQEAPLGGYKNPLLEEYVDCLHFILSIGLELNITEKQPLKPKFPNNDVTKQFIYVMDKVTGLYKNIKLSFGNNKDQIWQRIFSEFVRLGESMGFSWNEVEQAYFAKNKVNHERQANGY
;
A
#
# COMPACT_ATOMS: atom_id res chain seq x y z
N MET A 1 -0.05 11.66 11.76
CA MET A 1 -0.87 10.91 10.79
C MET A 1 -2.29 11.38 10.82
N ASN A 2 -2.80 11.90 9.70
CA ASN A 2 -4.21 12.26 9.57
C ASN A 2 -4.98 11.16 8.80
N LEU A 3 -5.41 10.12 9.54
CA LEU A 3 -6.12 8.99 8.94
C LEU A 3 -7.45 9.38 8.30
N THR A 4 -8.17 10.33 8.89
CA THR A 4 -9.44 10.83 8.35
C THR A 4 -9.24 11.33 6.93
N LYS A 5 -8.24 12.19 6.71
CA LYS A 5 -7.91 12.72 5.38
C LYS A 5 -7.51 11.62 4.39
N LEU A 6 -6.75 10.62 4.82
CA LEU A 6 -6.37 9.49 3.97
C LEU A 6 -7.59 8.67 3.54
N PHE A 7 -8.50 8.34 4.47
CA PHE A 7 -9.71 7.60 4.14
C PHE A 7 -10.65 8.37 3.23
N GLU A 8 -10.86 9.67 3.49
CA GLU A 8 -11.66 10.54 2.61
C GLU A 8 -11.09 10.58 1.19
N THR A 9 -9.77 10.71 1.08
CA THR A 9 -9.07 10.75 -0.22
C THR A 9 -9.15 9.41 -0.94
N GLN A 10 -8.96 8.30 -0.24
CA GLN A 10 -9.12 6.96 -0.83
C GLN A 10 -10.55 6.73 -1.29
N LYS A 11 -11.54 7.12 -0.49
CA LYS A 11 -12.95 6.94 -0.81
C LYS A 11 -13.31 7.64 -2.12
N ALA A 12 -12.83 8.87 -2.32
CA ALA A 12 -13.07 9.60 -3.56
C ALA A 12 -12.48 8.88 -4.80
N LEU A 13 -11.32 8.24 -4.67
CA LEU A 13 -10.72 7.42 -5.73
C LEU A 13 -11.53 6.14 -5.97
N ASP A 14 -11.89 5.43 -4.90
CA ASP A 14 -12.65 4.18 -4.97
C ASP A 14 -14.04 4.40 -5.57
N ASP A 15 -14.78 5.41 -5.10
CA ASP A 15 -16.11 5.76 -5.61
C ASP A 15 -16.06 6.01 -7.13
N ARG A 16 -15.04 6.74 -7.60
CA ARG A 16 -14.84 7.01 -9.03
C ARG A 16 -14.57 5.75 -9.83
N ILE A 17 -13.75 4.84 -9.32
CA ILE A 17 -13.47 3.55 -9.98
C ILE A 17 -14.74 2.69 -10.02
N ILE A 18 -15.48 2.62 -8.91
CA ILE A 18 -16.73 1.86 -8.82
C ILE A 18 -17.74 2.38 -9.84
N GLU A 19 -17.95 3.69 -9.89
CA GLU A 19 -18.90 4.32 -10.82
C GLU A 19 -18.50 4.09 -12.27
N LYS A 20 -17.23 4.37 -12.61
CA LYS A 20 -16.72 4.25 -13.98
C LYS A 20 -16.80 2.82 -14.52
N HIS A 21 -16.56 1.82 -13.69
CA HIS A 21 -16.52 0.41 -14.10
C HIS A 21 -17.78 -0.39 -13.72
N GLY A 22 -18.81 0.24 -13.14
CA GLY A 22 -20.07 -0.43 -12.80
C GLY A 22 -19.92 -1.52 -11.74
N LEU A 23 -19.14 -1.27 -10.68
CA LEU A 23 -18.75 -2.29 -9.68
C LEU A 23 -19.60 -2.26 -8.40
N GLN A 24 -20.76 -1.61 -8.40
CA GLN A 24 -21.56 -1.34 -7.19
C GLN A 24 -22.02 -2.61 -6.46
N ASP A 25 -22.34 -3.66 -7.22
CA ASP A 25 -22.85 -4.93 -6.69
C ASP A 25 -21.76 -6.02 -6.56
N MET A 26 -20.50 -5.68 -6.84
CA MET A 26 -19.39 -6.62 -6.80
C MET A 26 -18.82 -6.75 -5.39
N ASP A 27 -18.62 -7.99 -4.92
CA ASP A 27 -17.78 -8.25 -3.74
C ASP A 27 -16.31 -8.01 -4.10
N ARG A 28 -15.78 -6.82 -3.78
CA ARG A 28 -14.43 -6.39 -4.16
C ARG A 28 -13.36 -6.85 -3.17
N LEU A 29 -13.75 -7.23 -1.95
CA LEU A 29 -12.83 -7.60 -0.89
C LEU A 29 -11.76 -8.64 -1.29
N PRO A 30 -12.09 -9.78 -1.93
CA PRO A 30 -11.06 -10.76 -2.33
C PRO A 30 -10.05 -10.18 -3.33
N TYR A 31 -10.49 -9.29 -4.22
CA TYR A 31 -9.63 -8.64 -5.22
C TYR A 31 -8.67 -7.64 -4.56
N LEU A 32 -9.18 -6.83 -3.63
CA LEU A 32 -8.37 -5.89 -2.86
C LEU A 32 -7.32 -6.62 -1.99
N ILE A 33 -7.68 -7.77 -1.42
CA ILE A 33 -6.75 -8.60 -0.63
C ILE A 33 -5.62 -9.14 -1.50
N ILE A 34 -5.92 -9.66 -2.70
CA ILE A 34 -4.87 -10.12 -3.63
C ILE A 34 -4.02 -8.96 -4.12
N ALA A 35 -4.63 -7.82 -4.47
CA ALA A 35 -3.88 -6.63 -4.87
C ALA A 35 -2.88 -6.22 -3.79
N LEU A 36 -3.31 -6.13 -2.52
CA LEU A 36 -2.40 -5.85 -1.40
C LEU A 36 -1.26 -6.87 -1.27
N GLN A 37 -1.51 -8.17 -1.49
CA GLN A 37 -0.45 -9.18 -1.44
C GLN A 37 0.57 -9.02 -2.57
N VAL A 38 0.11 -8.64 -3.77
CA VAL A 38 0.98 -8.34 -4.92
C VAL A 38 1.85 -7.14 -4.60
N GLU A 39 1.26 -6.01 -4.19
CA GLU A 39 2.03 -4.80 -3.84
C GLU A 39 2.99 -5.03 -2.68
N LEU A 40 2.63 -5.83 -1.67
CA LEU A 40 3.55 -6.21 -0.60
C LEU A 40 4.74 -7.03 -1.14
N GLY A 41 4.51 -7.85 -2.16
CA GLY A 41 5.55 -8.58 -2.88
C GLY A 41 6.45 -7.67 -3.70
N GLU A 42 5.88 -6.67 -4.39
CA GLU A 42 6.63 -5.65 -5.14
C GLU A 42 7.47 -4.78 -4.19
N CYS A 43 6.88 -4.33 -3.09
CA CYS A 43 7.56 -3.63 -2.01
C CYS A 43 8.73 -4.46 -1.42
N ALA A 44 8.52 -5.76 -1.17
CA ALA A 44 9.59 -6.65 -0.73
C ALA A 44 10.68 -6.82 -1.80
N ASN A 45 10.31 -6.84 -3.08
CA ASN A 45 11.22 -6.94 -4.21
C ASN A 45 12.14 -5.71 -4.35
N GLU A 46 11.60 -4.52 -4.10
CA GLU A 46 12.34 -3.25 -4.05
C GLU A 46 13.18 -3.13 -2.76
N HIS A 47 12.73 -3.71 -1.63
CA HIS A 47 13.54 -3.76 -0.40
C HIS A 47 14.73 -4.71 -0.52
N ARG A 48 14.59 -5.81 -1.26
CA ARG A 48 15.63 -6.81 -1.59
C ARG A 48 16.24 -7.60 -0.44
N GLY A 49 16.01 -7.26 0.83
CA GLY A 49 16.61 -7.95 1.98
C GLY A 49 16.29 -9.46 2.12
N PHE A 50 15.29 -9.99 1.39
CA PHE A 50 15.04 -11.43 1.35
C PHE A 50 15.94 -12.19 0.35
N LYS A 51 16.60 -11.48 -0.58
CA LYS A 51 17.41 -12.04 -1.66
C LYS A 51 18.79 -12.45 -1.14
N TYR A 52 18.84 -13.31 -0.13
CA TYR A 52 20.08 -13.73 0.55
C TYR A 52 21.08 -14.45 -0.37
N TRP A 53 20.64 -14.89 -1.54
CA TRP A 53 21.45 -15.51 -2.60
C TRP A 53 22.01 -14.49 -3.61
N SER A 54 21.68 -13.20 -3.49
CA SER A 54 22.11 -12.13 -4.38
C SER A 54 23.29 -11.37 -3.77
N GLU A 55 24.26 -10.98 -4.60
CA GLU A 55 25.34 -10.07 -4.22
C GLU A 55 24.83 -8.64 -3.98
N ASP A 56 23.69 -8.29 -4.58
CA ASP A 56 23.01 -7.00 -4.40
C ASP A 56 21.71 -7.18 -3.62
N GLN A 57 21.73 -6.75 -2.37
CA GLN A 57 20.60 -6.75 -1.43
C GLN A 57 20.19 -5.32 -1.04
N GLU A 58 20.70 -4.31 -1.75
CA GLU A 58 20.53 -2.90 -1.38
C GLU A 58 19.13 -2.39 -1.74
N PRO A 59 18.34 -1.88 -0.76
CA PRO A 59 17.01 -1.35 -1.03
C PRO A 59 16.99 -0.30 -2.14
N ARG A 60 15.97 -0.34 -3.00
CA ARG A 60 15.75 0.63 -4.08
C ARG A 60 15.08 1.90 -3.55
N ASN A 61 15.78 2.58 -2.65
CA ASN A 61 15.31 3.82 -2.03
C ASN A 61 15.67 5.09 -2.83
N LYS A 62 16.59 4.98 -3.80
CA LYS A 62 17.00 6.08 -4.67
C LYS A 62 17.52 5.54 -6.01
N VAL A 63 16.67 5.56 -7.03
CA VAL A 63 17.00 5.11 -8.39
C VAL A 63 16.91 6.29 -9.35
N PHE A 64 17.97 6.50 -10.15
CA PHE A 64 17.96 7.49 -11.21
C PHE A 64 17.13 6.96 -12.39
N THR A 65 16.18 7.75 -12.85
CA THR A 65 15.29 7.42 -13.97
C THR A 65 15.30 8.57 -14.98
N MET A 66 15.26 8.22 -16.26
CA MET A 66 15.01 9.17 -17.34
C MET A 66 13.52 9.10 -17.67
N ASN A 67 12.81 10.22 -17.55
CA ASN A 67 11.48 10.31 -18.14
C ASN A 67 11.65 10.69 -19.62
N PRO A 68 11.08 9.93 -20.57
CA PRO A 68 11.05 10.38 -21.96
C PRO A 68 10.33 11.73 -22.03
N GLY A 69 10.78 12.63 -22.91
CA GLY A 69 10.06 13.87 -23.17
C GLY A 69 8.63 13.57 -23.61
N GLU A 70 7.67 14.41 -23.23
CA GLU A 70 6.26 14.18 -23.56
C GLU A 70 6.00 14.25 -25.09
N ASN A 71 6.95 14.79 -25.84
CA ASN A 71 6.95 14.90 -27.29
C ASN A 71 8.39 14.96 -27.85
N ASP A 72 8.52 14.88 -29.18
CA ASP A 72 9.81 14.88 -29.90
C ASP A 72 10.64 16.18 -29.72
N GLN A 73 10.11 17.20 -29.05
CA GLN A 73 10.76 18.51 -28.85
C GLN A 73 11.32 18.66 -27.43
N GLU A 74 10.91 17.83 -26.48
CA GLU A 74 11.37 17.88 -25.09
C GLU A 74 12.51 16.89 -24.84
N ALA A 75 13.63 17.41 -24.34
CA ALA A 75 14.74 16.56 -23.93
C ALA A 75 14.33 15.70 -22.71
N PRO A 76 14.78 14.43 -22.63
CA PRO A 76 14.55 13.60 -21.46
C PRO A 76 14.99 14.30 -20.17
N LEU A 77 14.11 14.34 -19.18
CA LEU A 77 14.42 14.89 -17.86
C LEU A 77 14.77 13.76 -16.91
N GLY A 78 16.00 13.81 -16.40
CA GLY A 78 16.51 12.88 -15.40
C GLY A 78 16.07 13.27 -13.99
N GLY A 79 15.65 12.29 -13.20
CA GLY A 79 15.26 12.49 -11.81
C GLY A 79 15.47 11.25 -10.96
N TYR A 80 15.58 11.44 -9.64
CA TYR A 80 15.60 10.33 -8.70
C TYR A 80 14.18 9.99 -8.24
N LYS A 81 13.89 8.70 -8.18
CA LYS A 81 12.67 8.15 -7.56
C LYS A 81 13.04 7.25 -6.40
N ASN A 82 12.07 6.97 -5.55
CA ASN A 82 12.18 5.99 -4.48
C ASN A 82 11.17 4.85 -4.76
N PRO A 83 11.53 3.88 -5.62
CA PRO A 83 10.66 2.74 -5.93
C PRO A 83 10.11 2.04 -4.68
N LEU A 84 10.95 1.83 -3.67
CA LEU A 84 10.50 1.19 -2.43
C LEU A 84 9.38 1.95 -1.73
N LEU A 85 9.46 3.29 -1.68
CA LEU A 85 8.41 4.13 -1.12
C LEU A 85 7.15 4.14 -2.00
N GLU A 86 7.31 4.11 -3.32
CA GLU A 86 6.19 4.00 -4.28
C GLU A 86 5.38 2.72 -4.03
N GLU A 87 6.04 1.56 -3.98
CA GLU A 87 5.37 0.28 -3.70
C GLU A 87 4.78 0.22 -2.28
N TYR A 88 5.46 0.85 -1.31
CA TYR A 88 4.92 0.95 0.04
C TYR A 88 3.62 1.77 0.08
N VAL A 89 3.53 2.89 -0.65
CA VAL A 89 2.27 3.66 -0.68
C VAL A 89 1.16 3.01 -1.50
N ASP A 90 1.50 2.17 -2.49
CA ASP A 90 0.52 1.33 -3.18
C ASP A 90 -0.12 0.30 -2.23
N CYS A 91 0.66 -0.30 -1.33
CA CYS A 91 0.12 -1.11 -0.24
C CYS A 91 -0.86 -0.31 0.65
N LEU A 92 -0.51 0.94 0.98
CA LEU A 92 -1.37 1.80 1.81
C LEU A 92 -2.72 2.10 1.15
N HIS A 93 -2.73 2.35 -0.17
CA HIS A 93 -3.97 2.51 -0.95
C HIS A 93 -4.91 1.32 -0.76
N PHE A 94 -4.39 0.10 -0.90
CA PHE A 94 -5.22 -1.10 -0.76
C PHE A 94 -5.64 -1.37 0.69
N ILE A 95 -4.79 -1.09 1.69
CA ILE A 95 -5.19 -1.24 3.11
C ILE A 95 -6.35 -0.30 3.47
N LEU A 96 -6.33 0.95 2.99
CA LEU A 96 -7.42 1.90 3.18
C LEU A 96 -8.69 1.46 2.44
N SER A 97 -8.56 0.99 1.20
CA SER A 97 -9.68 0.49 0.39
C SER A 97 -10.36 -0.72 1.05
N ILE A 98 -9.57 -1.65 1.60
CA ILE A 98 -10.07 -2.78 2.40
C ILE A 98 -10.81 -2.26 3.65
N GLY A 99 -10.30 -1.22 4.30
CA GLY A 99 -10.98 -0.59 5.43
C GLY A 99 -12.37 -0.08 5.03
N LEU A 100 -12.46 0.66 3.94
CA LEU A 100 -13.72 1.18 3.39
C LEU A 100 -14.70 0.06 3.05
N GLU A 101 -14.26 -1.00 2.35
CA GLU A 101 -15.07 -2.16 2.00
C GLU A 101 -15.65 -2.87 3.24
N LEU A 102 -14.94 -2.83 4.36
CA LEU A 102 -15.36 -3.44 5.62
C LEU A 102 -16.16 -2.50 6.52
N ASN A 103 -16.42 -1.27 6.08
CA ASN A 103 -17.00 -0.17 6.88
C ASN A 103 -16.15 0.16 8.12
N ILE A 104 -14.83 0.14 7.95
CA ILE A 104 -13.84 0.49 8.96
C ILE A 104 -13.21 1.82 8.56
N THR A 105 -13.52 2.86 9.32
CA THR A 105 -12.90 4.18 9.15
C THR A 105 -12.24 4.63 10.47
N GLU A 106 -11.23 5.48 10.36
CA GLU A 106 -10.68 6.28 11.47
C GLU A 106 -10.08 5.49 12.66
N LYS A 107 -9.85 4.18 12.51
CA LYS A 107 -9.20 3.36 13.53
C LYS A 107 -7.69 3.56 13.50
N GLN A 108 -7.15 4.12 14.59
CA GLN A 108 -5.71 4.26 14.79
C GLN A 108 -5.01 2.90 14.87
N PRO A 109 -3.74 2.80 14.43
CA PRO A 109 -2.95 1.59 14.62
C PRO A 109 -2.76 1.35 16.12
N LEU A 110 -2.79 0.09 16.51
CA LEU A 110 -2.39 -0.35 17.83
C LEU A 110 -0.89 -0.09 18.03
N LYS A 111 -0.52 0.33 19.25
CA LYS A 111 0.89 0.45 19.63
C LYS A 111 1.56 -0.92 19.54
N PRO A 112 2.75 -1.02 18.92
CA PRO A 112 3.47 -2.28 18.86
C PRO A 112 3.83 -2.72 20.29
N LYS A 113 3.65 -4.01 20.58
CA LYS A 113 4.00 -4.59 21.89
C LYS A 113 5.50 -4.87 22.04
N PHE A 114 6.22 -4.98 20.92
CA PHE A 114 7.65 -5.32 20.90
C PHE A 114 8.32 -4.61 19.70
N PRO A 115 9.63 -4.33 19.75
CA PRO A 115 10.42 -4.01 18.56
C PRO A 115 10.64 -5.28 17.73
N ASN A 116 10.59 -5.17 16.40
CA ASN A 116 11.02 -6.24 15.47
C ASN A 116 11.85 -5.51 14.43
N ASN A 117 13.13 -5.82 14.40
CA ASN A 117 14.11 -5.12 13.59
C ASN A 117 14.40 -5.87 12.27
N ASP A 118 13.76 -7.03 12.05
CA ASP A 118 13.93 -7.81 10.85
C ASP A 118 12.79 -7.50 9.86
N VAL A 119 13.14 -6.73 8.83
CA VAL A 119 12.21 -6.28 7.77
C VAL A 119 11.62 -7.47 7.02
N THR A 120 12.42 -8.51 6.73
CA THR A 120 11.95 -9.71 6.02
C THR A 120 10.90 -10.46 6.84
N LYS A 121 11.14 -10.63 8.15
CA LYS A 121 10.10 -11.20 9.04
C LYS A 121 8.88 -10.30 9.13
N GLN A 122 9.07 -8.98 9.12
CA GLN A 122 7.97 -8.03 9.16
C GLN A 122 7.06 -8.12 7.93
N PHE A 123 7.60 -8.29 6.72
CA PHE A 123 6.82 -8.61 5.52
C PHE A 123 5.97 -9.86 5.71
N ILE A 124 6.57 -10.96 6.20
CA ILE A 124 5.85 -12.22 6.47
C ILE A 124 4.70 -11.99 7.44
N TYR A 125 4.92 -11.22 8.51
CA TYR A 125 3.87 -10.92 9.48
C TYR A 125 2.71 -10.13 8.87
N VAL A 126 2.97 -9.09 8.08
CA VAL A 126 1.91 -8.32 7.41
C VAL A 126 1.13 -9.23 6.44
N MET A 127 1.83 -9.99 5.59
CA MET A 127 1.21 -10.92 4.63
C MET A 127 0.37 -12.01 5.30
N ASP A 128 0.82 -12.54 6.45
CA ASP A 128 0.06 -13.49 7.27
C ASP A 128 -1.25 -12.85 7.77
N LYS A 129 -1.20 -11.61 8.29
CA LYS A 129 -2.41 -10.93 8.78
C LYS A 129 -3.39 -10.61 7.66
N VAL A 130 -2.91 -10.20 6.48
CA VAL A 130 -3.74 -9.98 5.29
C VAL A 130 -4.43 -11.29 4.87
N THR A 131 -3.70 -12.41 4.85
CA THR A 131 -4.30 -13.73 4.58
C THR A 131 -5.31 -14.13 5.65
N GLY A 132 -5.01 -13.83 6.92
CA GLY A 132 -5.88 -14.07 8.06
C GLY A 132 -7.20 -13.32 7.99
N LEU A 133 -7.22 -12.11 7.42
CA LEU A 133 -8.43 -11.31 7.22
C LEU A 133 -9.44 -12.02 6.32
N TYR A 134 -8.99 -12.53 5.17
CA TYR A 134 -9.85 -13.28 4.26
C TYR A 134 -10.45 -14.51 4.94
N LYS A 135 -9.61 -15.30 5.61
CA LYS A 135 -10.05 -16.50 6.35
C LYS A 135 -11.08 -16.14 7.41
N ASN A 136 -10.86 -15.08 8.18
CA ASN A 136 -11.77 -14.68 9.24
C ASN A 136 -13.16 -14.29 8.70
N ILE A 137 -13.18 -13.49 7.63
CA ILE A 137 -14.42 -12.95 7.07
C ILE A 137 -15.21 -14.03 6.33
N LYS A 138 -14.56 -14.88 5.54
CA LYS A 138 -15.25 -15.86 4.69
C LYS A 138 -15.49 -17.21 5.37
N LEU A 139 -14.68 -17.58 6.36
CA LEU A 139 -14.78 -18.88 7.05
C LEU A 139 -15.39 -18.76 8.45
N SER A 140 -16.01 -17.61 8.77
CA SER A 140 -16.82 -17.38 9.97
C SER A 140 -16.11 -17.64 11.30
N PHE A 141 -14.79 -17.37 11.39
CA PHE A 141 -14.02 -17.53 12.63
C PHE A 141 -14.26 -16.43 13.69
N GLY A 142 -15.23 -15.53 13.46
CA GLY A 142 -15.66 -14.49 14.41
C GLY A 142 -15.93 -13.14 13.74
N ASN A 143 -16.56 -12.21 14.48
CA ASN A 143 -16.85 -10.84 14.01
C ASN A 143 -15.79 -9.82 14.49
N ASN A 144 -14.50 -10.11 14.27
CA ASN A 144 -13.38 -9.30 14.74
C ASN A 144 -12.61 -8.60 13.61
N LYS A 145 -13.26 -8.37 12.45
CA LYS A 145 -12.70 -7.69 11.26
C LYS A 145 -11.98 -6.38 11.61
N ASP A 146 -12.56 -5.57 12.50
CA ASP A 146 -12.00 -4.31 12.98
C ASP A 146 -10.63 -4.49 13.64
N GLN A 147 -10.50 -5.50 14.50
CA GLN A 147 -9.27 -5.80 15.22
C GLN A 147 -8.21 -6.38 14.28
N ILE A 148 -8.62 -7.18 13.30
CA ILE A 148 -7.70 -7.75 12.31
C ILE A 148 -7.18 -6.65 11.39
N TRP A 149 -8.05 -5.78 10.88
CA TRP A 149 -7.66 -4.63 10.07
C TRP A 149 -6.71 -3.70 10.85
N GLN A 150 -7.03 -3.38 12.11
CA GLN A 150 -6.13 -2.59 12.97
C GLN A 150 -4.75 -3.26 13.13
N ARG A 151 -4.70 -4.59 13.28
CA ARG A 151 -3.43 -5.33 13.36
C ARG A 151 -2.66 -5.29 12.04
N ILE A 152 -3.33 -5.45 10.89
CA ILE A 152 -2.69 -5.30 9.57
C ILE A 152 -2.06 -3.91 9.49
N PHE A 153 -2.84 -2.87 9.80
CA PHE A 153 -2.37 -1.50 9.71
C PHE A 153 -1.21 -1.20 10.67
N SER A 154 -1.25 -1.71 11.91
CA SER A 154 -0.13 -1.63 12.85
C SER A 154 1.14 -2.28 12.33
N GLU A 155 1.06 -3.51 11.83
CA GLU A 155 2.25 -4.22 11.33
C GLU A 155 2.77 -3.58 10.03
N PHE A 156 1.89 -2.97 9.23
CA PHE A 156 2.26 -2.22 8.03
C PHE A 156 2.97 -0.90 8.36
N VAL A 157 2.50 -0.14 9.35
CA VAL A 157 3.19 1.08 9.82
C VAL A 157 4.58 0.72 10.35
N ARG A 158 4.68 -0.34 11.15
CA ARG A 158 5.95 -0.85 11.67
C ARG A 158 6.91 -1.30 10.56
N LEU A 159 6.38 -1.87 9.47
CA LEU A 159 7.17 -2.22 8.30
C LEU A 159 7.77 -0.97 7.63
N GLY A 160 7.00 0.10 7.48
CA GLY A 160 7.52 1.37 6.95
C GLY A 160 8.60 1.97 7.84
N GLU A 161 8.37 1.97 9.16
CA GLU A 161 9.34 2.45 10.14
C GLU A 161 10.65 1.65 10.10
N SER A 162 10.58 0.32 9.97
CA SER A 162 11.78 -0.53 9.88
C SER A 162 12.57 -0.36 8.57
N MET A 163 11.92 0.13 7.52
CA MET A 163 12.56 0.54 6.27
C MET A 163 13.06 2.00 6.29
N GLY A 164 12.87 2.71 7.40
CA GLY A 164 13.38 4.07 7.61
C GLY A 164 12.46 5.18 7.09
N PHE A 165 11.19 4.88 6.76
CA PHE A 165 10.26 5.89 6.30
C PHE A 165 9.67 6.71 7.44
N SER A 166 9.70 8.04 7.31
CA SER A 166 8.90 8.89 8.19
C SER A 166 7.46 8.93 7.70
N TRP A 167 6.52 9.10 8.65
CA TRP A 167 5.12 9.23 8.29
C TRP A 167 4.84 10.43 7.37
N ASN A 168 5.60 11.52 7.51
CA ASN A 168 5.45 12.70 6.65
C ASN A 168 5.81 12.39 5.19
N GLU A 169 6.86 11.60 4.96
CA GLU A 169 7.23 11.14 3.60
C GLU A 169 6.17 10.21 3.01
N VAL A 170 5.67 9.26 3.80
CA VAL A 170 4.60 8.33 3.38
C VAL A 170 3.34 9.09 2.99
N GLU A 171 2.92 10.06 3.81
CA GLU A 171 1.72 10.86 3.56
C GLU A 171 1.84 11.70 2.29
N GLN A 172 3.01 12.32 2.05
CA GLN A 172 3.26 13.07 0.81
C GLN A 172 3.26 12.17 -0.43
N ALA A 173 3.95 11.03 -0.36
CA ALA A 173 4.00 10.07 -1.46
C ALA A 173 2.62 9.47 -1.76
N TYR A 174 1.82 9.17 -0.74
CA TYR A 174 0.44 8.71 -0.90
C TYR A 174 -0.42 9.74 -1.65
N PHE A 175 -0.39 11.01 -1.26
CA PHE A 175 -1.19 12.03 -1.96
C PHE A 175 -0.72 12.27 -3.39
N ALA A 176 0.59 12.21 -3.64
CA ALA A 176 1.14 12.30 -4.99
C ALA A 176 0.67 11.11 -5.85
N LYS A 177 0.72 9.89 -5.32
CA LYS A 177 0.27 8.67 -6.02
C LYS A 177 -1.24 8.66 -6.24
N ASN A 178 -2.03 9.10 -5.25
CA ASN A 178 -3.48 9.25 -5.38
C ASN A 178 -3.85 10.18 -6.55
N LYS A 179 -3.18 11.34 -6.67
CA LYS A 179 -3.38 12.27 -7.79
C LYS A 179 -3.12 11.60 -9.14
N VAL A 180 -1.98 10.92 -9.28
CA VAL A 180 -1.62 10.17 -10.51
C VAL A 180 -2.67 9.09 -10.81
N ASN A 181 -3.18 8.39 -9.80
CA ASN A 181 -4.22 7.38 -9.99
C ASN A 181 -5.55 7.99 -10.48
N HIS A 182 -5.93 9.18 -9.99
CA HIS A 182 -7.06 9.92 -10.56
C HIS A 182 -6.85 10.35 -12.01
N GLU A 183 -5.63 10.72 -12.40
CA GLU A 183 -5.27 11.06 -13.78
C GLU A 183 -5.32 9.82 -14.68
N ARG A 184 -4.79 8.67 -14.23
CA ARG A 184 -4.89 7.37 -14.93
C ARG A 184 -6.35 6.98 -15.17
N GLN A 185 -7.20 7.15 -14.16
CA GLN A 185 -8.63 6.89 -14.30
C GLN A 185 -9.33 7.85 -15.27
N ALA A 186 -8.83 9.08 -15.46
CA ALA A 186 -9.36 10.01 -16.46
C ALA A 186 -9.00 9.58 -17.89
N ASN A 187 -7.82 8.99 -18.08
CA ASN A 187 -7.24 8.69 -19.39
C ASN A 187 -7.50 7.26 -19.88
N GLY A 188 -8.50 6.57 -19.31
CA GLY A 188 -8.98 5.28 -19.83
C GLY A 188 -8.20 4.05 -19.38
N TYR A 189 -7.44 4.13 -18.28
CA TYR A 189 -7.00 2.93 -17.54
C TYR A 189 -8.21 2.15 -17.02
#